data_AF-A0A2K9EZP8-F1
#
_entry.id   AF-A0A2K9EZP8-F1
#
_cell.length_a   1.000
_cell.length_b   1.000
_cell.length_c   1.000
_cell.angle_alpha   90.00
_cell.angle_beta   90.00
_cell.angle_gamma   90.00
#
_symmetry.space_group_name_H-M   'P 1'
#
loop_
_entity.id
_entity.type
_entity.pdbx_description
1 polymer ?
#
loop_
_entity_poly.entity_id
_entity_poly.type
_entity_poly.pdbx_seq_one_letter_code
_entity_poly.pdbx_strand_id
1 'polypeptide(L)' 'MTRQTARTNDAALAAFIAKKTEIDAMLARLQDFSEDHFGADPERLNWGDVGSLEYQAHLLKQISDFTFGEGEHAA' A
#
# COMPACT_ATOMS: atom_id res chain seq x y z
N MET A 1 10.01 38.05 9.24
CA MET A 1 10.53 36.67 9.14
C MET A 1 9.45 35.60 8.91
N THR A 2 8.18 35.97 8.64
CA THR A 2 7.04 35.04 8.56
C THR A 2 6.75 34.44 7.16
N ARG A 3 7.33 35.01 6.09
CA ARG A 3 7.10 34.54 4.70
C ARG A 3 7.85 33.25 4.34
N GLN A 4 8.98 32.98 5.00
CA GLN A 4 9.81 31.79 4.73
C GLN A 4 9.09 30.53 5.21
N THR A 5 8.55 30.56 6.43
CA THR A 5 7.91 29.44 7.11
C THR A 5 6.59 29.01 6.46
N ALA A 6 5.81 29.97 5.94
CA ALA A 6 4.58 29.67 5.20
C ALA A 6 4.89 28.92 3.89
N ARG A 7 5.91 29.37 3.13
CA ARG A 7 6.31 28.73 1.87
C ARG A 7 6.91 27.33 2.08
N THR A 8 7.62 27.10 3.18
CA THR A 8 8.14 25.75 3.51
C THR A 8 7.02 24.79 3.90
N ASN A 9 5.96 25.27 4.56
CA ASN A 9 4.78 24.46 4.86
C ASN A 9 4.00 24.12 3.58
N ASP A 10 3.87 25.05 2.65
CA ASP A 10 3.24 24.81 1.35
C ASP A 10 3.99 23.74 0.54
N ALA A 11 5.34 23.79 0.55
CA ALA A 11 6.17 22.80 -0.13
C ALA A 11 6.06 21.41 0.51
N ALA A 12 6.06 21.33 1.85
CA ALA A 12 5.87 20.08 2.57
C ALA A 12 4.47 19.49 2.33
N LEU A 13 3.43 20.33 2.31
CA LEU A 13 2.06 19.92 1.99
C LEU A 13 1.94 19.39 0.57
N ALA A 14 2.52 20.09 -0.41
CA ALA A 14 2.53 19.62 -1.80
C ALA A 14 3.25 18.27 -1.95
N ALA A 15 4.40 18.10 -1.29
CA ALA A 15 5.14 16.84 -1.29
C ALA A 15 4.34 15.71 -0.64
N PHE A 16 3.65 15.99 0.47
CA PHE A 16 2.78 15.02 1.15
C PHE A 16 1.61 14.58 0.26
N ILE A 17 0.91 15.53 -0.36
CA ILE A 17 -0.22 15.22 -1.27
C ILE A 17 0.28 14.39 -2.45
N ALA A 18 1.41 14.75 -3.06
CA ALA A 18 1.98 13.98 -4.16
C ALA A 18 2.28 12.54 -3.76
N LYS A 19 2.87 12.33 -2.57
CA LYS A 19 3.14 10.98 -2.05
C LYS A 19 1.87 10.22 -1.70
N LYS A 20 0.85 10.87 -1.15
CA LYS A 20 -0.46 10.25 -0.91
C LYS A 20 -1.09 9.80 -2.23
N THR A 21 -1.12 10.65 -3.26
CA THR A 21 -1.69 10.31 -4.56
C THR A 21 -0.97 9.13 -5.21
N GLU A 22 0.34 9.04 -5.07
CA GLU A 22 1.13 7.89 -5.53
C GLU A 22 0.70 6.60 -4.82
N ILE A 23 0.56 6.63 -3.48
CA ILE A 23 0.10 5.48 -2.68
C ILE A 23 -1.33 5.10 -3.05
N ASP A 24 -2.24 6.07 -3.15
CA ASP A 24 -3.65 5.84 -3.52
C ASP A 24 -3.75 5.11 -4.88
N ALA A 25 -2.92 5.50 -5.86
CA ALA A 25 -2.87 4.85 -7.17
C ALA A 25 -2.34 3.41 -7.09
N MET A 26 -1.34 3.16 -6.23
CA MET A 26 -0.83 1.80 -6.00
C MET A 26 -1.89 0.90 -5.35
N LEU A 27 -2.63 1.42 -4.35
CA LEU A 27 -3.70 0.69 -3.69
C LEU A 27 -4.86 0.38 -4.66
N ALA A 28 -5.28 1.35 -5.48
CA ALA A 28 -6.30 1.12 -6.50
C ALA A 28 -5.92 0.00 -7.48
N ARG A 29 -4.66 -0.01 -7.94
CA ARG A 29 -4.16 -1.07 -8.82
C ARG A 29 -4.22 -2.46 -8.17
N LEU A 30 -3.92 -2.56 -6.87
CA LEU A 30 -4.00 -3.82 -6.13
C LEU A 30 -5.45 -4.27 -5.94
N GLN A 31 -6.36 -3.32 -5.72
CA GLN A 31 -7.79 -3.59 -5.63
C GLN A 31 -8.32 -4.14 -6.97
N ASP A 32 -8.03 -3.48 -8.08
CA ASP A 32 -8.43 -3.94 -9.42
C ASP A 32 -7.86 -5.34 -9.73
N PHE A 33 -6.60 -5.60 -9.36
CA PHE A 33 -5.98 -6.91 -9.55
C PHE A 33 -6.63 -8.00 -8.69
N SER A 34 -7.04 -7.67 -7.46
CA SER A 34 -7.79 -8.57 -6.58
C SER A 34 -9.17 -8.89 -7.16
N GLU A 35 -9.86 -7.90 -7.72
CA GLU A 35 -11.15 -8.09 -8.41
C GLU A 35 -11.02 -9.00 -9.64
N ASP A 36 -9.89 -8.93 -10.35
CA ASP A 36 -9.51 -9.84 -11.43
C ASP A 36 -8.88 -11.16 -10.92
N HIS A 37 -9.15 -11.55 -9.66
CA HIS A 37 -8.67 -12.80 -9.05
C HIS A 37 -7.15 -12.97 -9.11
N PHE A 38 -6.40 -11.87 -9.01
CA PHE A 38 -4.95 -11.82 -9.17
C PHE A 38 -4.48 -12.39 -10.53
N GLY A 39 -5.31 -12.25 -11.57
CA GLY A 39 -5.06 -12.79 -12.91
C GLY A 39 -5.00 -14.31 -12.96
N ALA A 40 -5.51 -15.00 -11.93
CA ALA A 40 -5.50 -16.45 -11.86
C ALA A 40 -6.54 -17.06 -12.80
N ASP A 41 -6.12 -18.08 -13.53
CA ASP A 41 -7.02 -18.95 -14.30
C ASP A 41 -7.45 -20.13 -13.42
N PRO A 42 -8.74 -20.24 -13.04
CA PRO A 42 -9.23 -21.30 -12.16
C PRO A 42 -8.92 -22.72 -12.65
N GLU A 43 -8.79 -22.92 -13.96
CA GLU A 43 -8.49 -24.24 -14.55
C GLU A 43 -7.01 -24.61 -14.48
N ARG A 44 -6.13 -23.63 -14.21
CA ARG A 44 -4.67 -23.78 -14.19
C ARG A 44 -4.03 -23.55 -12.84
N LEU A 45 -4.83 -23.20 -11.83
CA LEU A 45 -4.41 -22.98 -10.45
C LEU A 45 -3.68 -24.19 -9.87
N ASN A 46 -2.57 -23.92 -9.21
CA ASN A 46 -1.77 -24.89 -8.47
C ASN A 46 -1.22 -24.30 -7.17
N TRP A 47 -0.57 -25.13 -6.36
CA TRP A 47 -0.01 -24.73 -5.07
C TRP A 47 1.08 -23.65 -5.16
N GLY A 48 1.76 -23.51 -6.30
CA GLY A 48 2.71 -22.42 -6.53
C GLY A 48 2.02 -21.06 -6.65
N ASP A 49 0.81 -21.02 -7.19
CA ASP A 49 0.01 -19.80 -7.26
C ASP A 49 -0.45 -19.38 -5.85
N VAL A 50 -0.84 -20.35 -5.02
CA VAL A 50 -1.19 -20.14 -3.61
C VAL A 50 0.01 -19.55 -2.86
N GLY A 51 1.21 -20.13 -2.98
CA GLY A 51 2.41 -19.60 -2.33
C GLY A 51 2.79 -18.19 -2.79
N SER A 52 2.55 -17.87 -4.07
CA SER A 52 2.75 -16.51 -4.59
C SER A 52 1.78 -15.51 -3.96
N LEU A 53 0.52 -15.90 -3.76
CA LEU A 53 -0.49 -15.06 -3.12
C LEU A 53 -0.24 -14.88 -1.62
N GLU A 54 0.21 -15.94 -0.94
CA GLU A 54 0.63 -15.87 0.47
C GLU A 54 1.74 -14.85 0.69
N TYR A 55 2.73 -14.80 -0.21
CA TYR A 55 3.80 -13.81 -0.14
C TYR A 55 3.27 -12.38 -0.30
N GLN A 56 2.35 -12.13 -1.24
CA GLN A 56 1.73 -10.82 -1.41
C GLN A 56 0.90 -10.42 -0.17
N ALA A 57 0.14 -11.35 0.41
CA ALA A 57 -0.61 -11.12 1.63
C ALA A 57 0.31 -10.78 2.82
N HIS A 58 1.47 -11.43 2.92
CA HIS A 58 2.47 -11.12 3.94
C HIS A 58 3.04 -9.70 3.81
N LEU A 59 3.30 -9.22 2.59
CA LEU A 59 3.76 -7.85 2.36
C LEU A 59 2.68 -6.81 2.72
N LEU A 60 1.44 -7.05 2.32
CA LEU A 60 0.31 -6.19 2.68
C LEU A 60 0.12 -6.13 4.19
N LYS A 61 0.20 -7.28 4.87
CA LYS A 61 0.11 -7.35 6.32
C LYS A 61 1.21 -6.53 7.00
N GLN A 62 2.47 -6.64 6.57
CA GLN A 62 3.55 -5.83 7.14
C GLN A 62 3.30 -4.32 7.02
N ILE A 63 2.73 -3.87 5.90
CA ILE A 63 2.36 -2.46 5.70
C ILE A 63 1.24 -2.05 6.66
N SER A 64 0.21 -2.89 6.83
CA SER A 64 -0.88 -2.66 7.78
C SER A 64 -0.39 -2.63 9.21
N ASP A 65 0.40 -3.63 9.63
CA ASP A 65 0.94 -3.75 10.98
C ASP A 65 1.80 -2.51 11.33
N PHE A 66 2.62 -2.04 10.38
CA PHE A 66 3.39 -0.80 10.53
C PHE A 66 2.49 0.44 10.63
N THR A 67 1.42 0.51 9.84
CA THR A 67 0.53 1.68 9.77
C THR A 67 -0.36 1.81 11.01
N PHE A 68 -0.85 0.69 11.54
CA PHE A 68 -1.78 0.65 12.66
C PHE A 68 -1.11 0.32 14.01
N GLY A 69 0.20 0.03 14.01
CA GLY A 69 0.92 -0.35 15.22
C GLY A 69 0.53 -1.72 15.76
N GLU A 70 0.07 -2.62 14.89
CA GLU A 70 -0.41 -3.97 15.25
C GLU A 70 0.75 -5.00 15.40
N GLY A 71 2.01 -4.57 15.16
CA GLY A 71 3.23 -5.33 15.44
C GLY A 71 3.90 -4.96 16.78
N GLU A 72 4.49 -5.95 17.47
CA GLU A 72 5.20 -5.95 18.77
C GLU A 72 4.59 -5.19 19.98
N HIS A 73 3.53 -4.38 19.80
CA HIS A 73 2.87 -3.61 20.86
C HIS A 73 1.36 -3.92 21.01
N ALA A 74 0.84 -4.95 20.33
CA ALA A 74 -0.54 -5.44 20.49
C ALA A 74 -0.67 -6.57 21.54
N ALA A 75 0.23 -6.60 22.54
CA ALA A 75 0.19 -7.54 23.67
C ALA A 75 -0.42 -6.89 24.93
#